data_AF-A0A0D2MHF9-F1
#
_entry.id   AF-A0A0D2MHF9-F1
#
_cell.length_a   1.000
_cell.length_b   1.000
_cell.length_c   1.000
_cell.angle_alpha   90.00
_cell.angle_beta   90.00
_cell.angle_gamma   90.00
#
_symmetry.space_group_name_H-M   'P 1'
#
loop_
_entity.id
_entity.type
_entity.pdbx_description
1 polymer ?
#
loop_
_entity_poly.entity_id
_entity_poly.type
_entity_poly.pdbx_seq_one_letter_code
_entity_poly.pdbx_strand_id
1 'polypeptide(L)'
;MSTSKYTTIPTESLLLYWQQAPSYIFLAAVTALGLLIVSLSSVSAHSKDPYIHHLRGLQIVHAWRFFTKRHDFITGKFRRITKDAFEFYVNQHRVVAIRGETMRKIFYNEPNISMIQGHQFLIGAAPSLDDIKVTEEKDEDLNAGFMKRLLVVQHKDRVTSLIPDLLQHIDRHFKGLGKEGLFDPFKEANDIIFETTARLSACRELAENKDAMRKLINVFSALEEGTSPTSILFPWLPNSSRNLRTNATGSLYQILNSYVDGRRNDPEQTSDAIDVFIADGCSNPTIVTTIMNILFAGVINTGVNTGWALVHLGLKPEYKAKAISELKSLFEIHATNQSRGSLHDQLSSIPLAAWEMNTPVLEAIIRETLRLTMTSAPNRRVMDTEFRLGNVVVNKGEFVTYLQADAHLNPAIYPNPYSFDADRYGPGREEDKNEAYCYLGWGAGRHVCAGMKTAKLEIKMVLAMLLLGYDYQVVDEQGNAPKSVPRVNRNDHHQPRPVPEDKVYIKFKRIVD
;
A
#
# COMPACT_ATOMS: atom_id res chain seq x y z
N MET A 1 31.91 40.36 -46.51
CA MET A 1 30.54 40.38 -47.06
C MET A 1 30.11 38.93 -47.33
N SER A 2 29.18 38.39 -46.55
CA SER A 2 28.36 37.23 -46.93
C SER A 2 27.07 37.32 -46.11
N THR A 3 25.97 37.58 -46.80
CA THR A 3 24.65 37.91 -46.24
C THR A 3 23.80 36.67 -46.04
N SER A 4 23.15 36.63 -44.88
CA SER A 4 22.12 35.70 -44.43
C SER A 4 21.03 35.41 -45.47
N LYS A 5 20.65 34.13 -45.64
CA LYS A 5 19.41 33.71 -46.27
C LYS A 5 18.50 33.07 -45.21
N TYR A 6 17.43 33.78 -44.88
CA TYR A 6 16.29 33.26 -44.14
C TYR A 6 15.48 32.32 -45.05
N THR A 7 15.31 31.07 -44.63
CA THR A 7 14.41 30.12 -45.27
C THR A 7 13.00 30.35 -44.71
N THR A 8 12.12 30.91 -45.53
CA THR A 8 10.68 31.04 -45.27
C THR A 8 10.03 29.67 -45.21
N ILE A 9 9.38 29.37 -44.07
CA ILE A 9 8.53 28.19 -43.90
C ILE A 9 7.30 28.34 -44.81
N PRO A 10 6.87 27.32 -45.57
CA PRO A 10 5.75 27.43 -46.49
C PRO A 10 4.42 27.70 -45.75
N THR A 11 3.67 28.70 -46.19
CA THR A 11 2.37 29.09 -45.64
C THR A 11 1.29 27.99 -45.71
N GLU A 12 1.46 26.99 -46.58
CA GLU A 12 0.51 25.87 -46.74
C GLU A 12 0.53 24.88 -45.56
N SER A 13 1.66 24.70 -44.86
CA SER A 13 1.71 23.81 -43.69
C SER A 13 1.02 24.40 -42.45
N LEU A 14 0.91 25.73 -42.38
CA LEU A 14 0.16 26.43 -41.32
C LEU A 14 -1.35 26.33 -41.57
N LEU A 15 -1.82 26.47 -42.81
CA LEU A 15 -3.24 26.40 -43.17
C LEU A 15 -3.88 25.03 -42.90
N LEU A 16 -3.17 23.93 -43.12
CA LEU A 16 -3.61 22.58 -42.76
C LEU A 16 -3.73 22.38 -41.24
N TYR A 17 -2.84 23.01 -40.47
CA TYR A 17 -2.90 23.00 -39.00
C TYR A 17 -4.14 23.76 -38.48
N TRP A 18 -4.48 24.88 -39.13
CA TRP A 18 -5.67 25.70 -38.82
C TRP A 18 -6.99 25.11 -39.33
N GLN A 19 -6.98 24.16 -40.28
CA GLN A 19 -8.18 23.46 -40.74
C GLN A 19 -8.58 22.27 -39.85
N GLN A 20 -7.64 21.66 -39.12
CA GLN A 20 -7.93 20.65 -38.07
C GLN A 20 -8.08 21.25 -36.68
N ALA A 21 -7.52 22.44 -36.42
CA ALA A 21 -7.73 23.20 -35.19
C ALA A 21 -9.21 23.39 -34.77
N PRO A 22 -10.20 23.60 -35.67
CA PRO A 22 -11.58 23.88 -35.27
C PRO A 22 -12.24 22.69 -34.58
N SER A 23 -11.93 21.45 -34.97
CA SER A 23 -12.52 20.26 -34.34
C SER A 23 -11.93 19.97 -32.97
N TYR A 24 -10.61 20.18 -32.78
CA TYR A 24 -9.96 20.06 -31.47
C TYR A 24 -10.35 21.21 -30.53
N ILE A 25 -10.43 22.44 -31.04
CA ILE A 25 -10.88 23.61 -30.26
C ILE A 25 -12.36 23.45 -29.89
N PHE A 26 -13.20 22.96 -30.81
CA PHE A 26 -14.61 22.68 -30.54
C PHE A 26 -14.77 21.54 -29.53
N LEU A 27 -14.03 20.44 -29.68
CA LEU A 27 -14.05 19.33 -28.71
C LEU A 27 -13.53 19.79 -27.34
N ALA A 28 -12.47 20.60 -27.30
CA ALA A 28 -11.96 21.19 -26.07
C ALA A 28 -12.98 22.16 -25.44
N ALA A 29 -13.67 22.97 -26.24
CA ALA A 29 -14.71 23.89 -25.78
C ALA A 29 -15.96 23.16 -25.28
N VAL A 30 -16.42 22.10 -25.96
CA VAL A 30 -17.53 21.25 -25.53
C VAL A 30 -17.15 20.47 -24.27
N THR A 31 -15.91 19.98 -24.18
CA THR A 31 -15.41 19.32 -22.97
C THR A 31 -15.32 20.33 -21.82
N ALA A 32 -14.77 21.52 -22.04
CA ALA A 32 -14.71 22.59 -21.05
C ALA A 32 -16.11 23.04 -20.60
N LEU A 33 -17.06 23.14 -21.52
CA LEU A 33 -18.45 23.46 -21.22
C LEU A 33 -19.14 22.32 -20.45
N GLY A 34 -18.89 21.06 -20.80
CA GLY A 34 -19.37 19.90 -20.05
C GLY A 34 -18.82 19.85 -18.62
N LEU A 35 -17.51 20.12 -18.45
CA LEU A 35 -16.87 20.22 -17.14
C LEU A 35 -17.42 21.41 -16.34
N LEU A 36 -17.69 22.53 -16.99
CA LEU A 36 -18.32 23.69 -16.37
C LEU A 36 -19.75 23.37 -15.91
N ILE A 37 -20.54 22.71 -16.75
CA ILE A 37 -21.92 22.31 -16.44
C ILE A 37 -21.95 21.30 -15.28
N VAL A 38 -21.10 20.27 -15.29
CA VAL A 38 -20.98 19.31 -14.18
C VAL A 38 -20.49 20.00 -12.89
N SER A 39 -19.55 20.94 -13.01
CA SER A 39 -19.10 21.72 -11.86
C SER A 39 -20.17 22.68 -11.33
N LEU A 40 -21.06 23.18 -12.18
CA LEU A 40 -22.16 24.08 -11.77
C LEU A 40 -23.36 23.31 -11.22
N SER A 41 -23.66 22.12 -11.76
CA SER A 41 -24.74 21.26 -11.26
C SER A 41 -24.40 20.65 -9.90
N SER A 42 -23.14 20.28 -9.67
CA SER A 42 -22.65 19.87 -8.34
C SER A 42 -22.65 21.02 -7.33
N VAL A 43 -22.48 22.27 -7.75
CA VAL A 43 -22.67 23.44 -6.88
C VAL A 43 -24.12 23.59 -6.40
N SER A 44 -25.10 23.16 -7.19
CA SER A 44 -26.51 23.17 -6.78
C SER A 44 -26.90 21.99 -5.87
N ALA A 45 -26.01 21.00 -5.67
CA ALA A 45 -26.26 19.78 -4.92
C ALA A 45 -25.66 19.79 -3.49
N HIS A 46 -25.05 20.89 -3.05
CA HIS A 46 -24.50 21.00 -1.69
C HIS A 46 -25.58 20.68 -0.65
N SER A 47 -25.22 19.88 0.35
CA SER A 47 -26.13 19.65 1.47
C SER A 47 -26.32 20.97 2.25
N LYS A 48 -27.50 21.20 2.85
CA LYS A 48 -27.73 22.36 3.72
C LYS A 48 -27.21 22.13 5.14
N ASP A 49 -26.27 21.21 5.33
CA ASP A 49 -25.82 20.74 6.64
C ASP A 49 -24.92 21.80 7.32
N PRO A 50 -25.36 22.42 8.43
CA PRO A 50 -24.59 23.46 9.11
C PRO A 50 -23.30 22.91 9.74
N TYR A 51 -23.15 21.60 9.90
CA TYR A 51 -21.99 20.96 10.52
C TYR A 51 -20.86 20.63 9.54
N ILE A 52 -21.08 20.82 8.23
CA ILE A 52 -20.08 20.55 7.18
C ILE A 52 -19.60 21.86 6.55
N HIS A 53 -18.31 21.93 6.24
CA HIS A 53 -17.77 23.03 5.46
C HIS A 53 -17.87 22.73 3.96
N HIS A 54 -18.58 23.57 3.21
CA HIS A 54 -18.71 23.44 1.77
C HIS A 54 -17.55 24.14 1.06
N LEU A 55 -16.77 23.39 0.27
CA LEU A 55 -15.66 23.96 -0.47
C LEU A 55 -16.15 24.79 -1.66
N ARG A 56 -15.91 26.11 -1.60
CA ARG A 56 -16.12 27.03 -2.72
C ARG A 56 -15.14 26.75 -3.87
N GLY A 57 -15.53 27.09 -5.10
CA GLY A 57 -14.72 26.94 -6.31
C GLY A 57 -15.16 25.76 -7.19
N LEU A 58 -14.38 25.49 -8.23
CA LEU A 58 -14.67 24.42 -9.20
C LEU A 58 -14.43 23.05 -8.58
N GLN A 59 -15.45 22.18 -8.57
CA GLN A 59 -15.36 20.85 -7.94
C GLN A 59 -14.31 19.97 -8.61
N ILE A 60 -14.16 20.08 -9.93
CA ILE A 60 -13.14 19.34 -10.68
C ILE A 60 -11.72 19.67 -10.21
N VAL A 61 -11.46 20.90 -9.76
CA VAL A 61 -10.16 21.29 -9.22
C VAL A 61 -9.92 20.65 -7.85
N HIS A 62 -10.94 20.55 -7.01
CA HIS A 62 -10.84 19.85 -5.72
C HIS A 62 -10.59 18.36 -5.94
N ALA A 63 -11.36 17.73 -6.84
CA ALA A 63 -11.20 16.33 -7.19
C ALA A 63 -9.79 16.06 -7.76
N TRP A 64 -9.32 16.88 -8.71
CA TRP A 64 -7.97 16.79 -9.26
C TRP A 64 -6.90 16.83 -8.17
N ARG A 65 -6.97 17.82 -7.26
CA ARG A 65 -6.03 17.93 -6.15
C ARG A 65 -6.11 16.75 -5.18
N PHE A 66 -7.30 16.20 -4.95
CA PHE A 66 -7.50 15.01 -4.14
C PHE A 66 -6.78 13.79 -4.72
N PHE A 67 -6.75 13.62 -6.04
CA PHE A 67 -6.03 12.50 -6.67
C PHE A 67 -4.53 12.75 -6.84
N THR A 68 -4.09 14.00 -7.10
CA THR A 68 -2.65 14.29 -7.31
C THR A 68 -1.86 14.59 -6.04
N LYS A 69 -2.51 15.18 -5.04
CA LYS A 69 -1.89 15.71 -3.82
C LYS A 69 -2.83 15.51 -2.62
N ARG A 70 -3.29 14.27 -2.41
CA ARG A 70 -4.35 13.91 -1.45
C ARG A 70 -4.07 14.44 -0.05
N HIS A 71 -2.89 14.14 0.49
CA HIS A 71 -2.50 14.53 1.83
C HIS A 71 -2.48 16.06 1.98
N ASP A 72 -1.85 16.77 1.05
CA ASP A 72 -1.74 18.23 1.12
C ASP A 72 -3.09 18.92 0.90
N PHE A 73 -3.95 18.35 0.05
CA PHE A 73 -5.30 18.82 -0.14
C PHE A 73 -6.09 18.73 1.17
N ILE A 74 -6.19 17.54 1.77
CA ILE A 74 -6.98 17.33 2.98
C ILE A 74 -6.43 18.16 4.16
N THR A 75 -5.13 18.06 4.45
CA THR A 75 -4.51 18.82 5.54
C THR A 75 -4.61 20.32 5.32
N GLY A 76 -4.37 20.79 4.09
CA GLY A 76 -4.44 22.20 3.73
C GLY A 76 -5.85 22.78 3.88
N LYS A 77 -6.90 22.00 3.63
CA LYS A 77 -8.29 22.41 3.89
C LYS A 77 -8.59 22.47 5.37
N PHE A 78 -8.25 21.44 6.13
CA PHE A 78 -8.48 21.40 7.58
C PHE A 78 -7.75 22.52 8.34
N ARG A 79 -6.58 22.97 7.88
CA ARG A 79 -5.88 24.14 8.46
C ARG A 79 -6.61 25.46 8.28
N ARG A 80 -7.56 25.56 7.34
CA ARG A 80 -8.26 26.80 6.97
C ARG A 80 -9.71 26.83 7.47
N ILE A 81 -10.18 25.77 8.10
CA ILE A 81 -11.57 25.63 8.56
C ILE A 81 -11.61 25.25 10.04
N THR A 82 -12.64 25.68 10.73
CA THR A 82 -12.90 25.34 12.12
C THR A 82 -13.70 24.05 12.28
N LYS A 83 -14.57 23.74 11.32
CA LYS A 83 -15.41 22.53 11.33
C LYS A 83 -14.57 21.26 11.18
N ASP A 84 -15.08 20.16 11.74
CA ASP A 84 -14.41 18.84 11.70
C ASP A 84 -14.76 18.00 10.47
N ALA A 85 -15.57 18.56 9.57
CA ALA A 85 -15.89 17.96 8.29
C ALA A 85 -15.91 19.02 7.18
N PHE A 86 -15.48 18.61 5.98
CA PHE A 86 -15.74 19.35 4.74
C PHE A 86 -16.16 18.40 3.63
N GLU A 87 -16.84 18.93 2.62
CA GLU A 87 -17.27 18.14 1.46
C GLU A 87 -16.74 18.70 0.15
N PHE A 88 -16.61 17.79 -0.82
CA PHE A 88 -16.34 18.06 -2.23
C PHE A 88 -16.94 16.96 -3.09
N TYR A 89 -16.97 17.18 -4.39
CA TYR A 89 -17.53 16.23 -5.34
C TYR A 89 -16.45 15.65 -6.24
N VAL A 90 -16.49 14.33 -6.41
CA VAL A 90 -15.76 13.59 -7.43
C VAL A 90 -16.79 13.06 -8.43
N ASN A 91 -16.87 13.69 -9.60
CA ASN A 91 -17.97 13.50 -10.54
C ASN A 91 -19.33 13.70 -9.83
N GLN A 92 -20.27 12.76 -9.96
CA GLN A 92 -21.56 12.79 -9.27
C GLN A 92 -21.50 12.40 -7.78
N HIS A 93 -20.34 11.97 -7.26
CA HIS A 93 -20.24 11.43 -5.92
C HIS A 93 -19.77 12.48 -4.92
N ARG A 94 -20.55 12.68 -3.85
CA ARG A 94 -20.18 13.48 -2.70
C ARG A 94 -19.17 12.71 -1.85
N VAL A 95 -18.08 13.39 -1.48
CA VAL A 95 -17.03 12.89 -0.59
C VAL A 95 -16.96 13.79 0.63
N VAL A 96 -17.15 13.21 1.82
CA VAL A 96 -17.08 13.89 3.11
C VAL A 96 -15.74 13.55 3.77
N ALA A 97 -14.85 14.54 3.87
CA ALA A 97 -13.60 14.41 4.61
C ALA A 97 -13.83 14.80 6.07
N ILE A 98 -13.35 13.96 6.99
CA ILE A 98 -13.55 14.11 8.43
C ILE A 98 -12.22 14.12 9.21
N ARG A 99 -12.22 14.75 10.39
CA ARG A 99 -11.09 14.76 11.34
C ARG A 99 -11.55 14.62 12.80
N GLY A 100 -10.60 14.40 13.71
CA GLY A 100 -10.83 14.40 15.15
C GLY A 100 -11.30 13.05 15.71
N GLU A 101 -11.12 12.89 17.02
CA GLU A 101 -11.32 11.61 17.72
C GLU A 101 -12.76 11.06 17.59
N THR A 102 -13.78 11.91 17.78
CA THR A 102 -15.18 11.49 17.70
C THR A 102 -15.54 10.92 16.32
N MET A 103 -15.17 11.63 15.25
CA MET A 103 -15.44 11.19 13.88
C MET A 103 -14.63 9.94 13.53
N ARG A 104 -13.37 9.87 14.00
CA ARG A 104 -12.51 8.68 13.86
C ARG A 104 -13.14 7.44 14.50
N LYS A 105 -13.67 7.56 15.72
CA LYS A 105 -14.35 6.47 16.44
C LYS A 105 -15.52 5.90 15.67
N ILE A 106 -16.38 6.78 15.12
CA ILE A 106 -17.54 6.36 14.34
C ILE A 106 -17.07 5.72 13.04
N PHE A 107 -16.14 6.36 12.32
CA PHE A 107 -15.59 5.84 11.07
C PHE A 107 -15.06 4.41 11.26
N TYR A 108 -14.25 4.11 12.27
CA TYR A 108 -13.70 2.76 12.43
C TYR A 108 -14.68 1.71 12.99
N ASN A 109 -15.86 2.10 13.47
CA ASN A 109 -16.86 1.18 14.02
C ASN A 109 -18.15 1.05 13.19
N GLU A 110 -18.34 1.88 12.18
CA GLU A 110 -19.55 1.85 11.36
C GLU A 110 -19.57 0.60 10.46
N PRO A 111 -20.54 -0.33 10.63
CA PRO A 111 -20.66 -1.52 9.78
C PRO A 111 -21.08 -1.21 8.35
N ASN A 112 -21.79 -0.11 8.10
CA ASN A 112 -22.44 0.15 6.80
C ASN A 112 -21.54 0.84 5.77
N ILE A 113 -20.23 0.95 6.03
CA ILE A 113 -19.27 1.59 5.12
C ILE A 113 -18.22 0.61 4.58
N SER A 114 -18.21 0.44 3.25
CA SER A 114 -17.32 -0.50 2.57
C SER A 114 -16.00 0.15 2.18
N MET A 115 -14.91 -0.43 2.68
CA MET A 115 -13.54 -0.06 2.29
C MET A 115 -13.23 -0.46 0.85
N ILE A 116 -13.63 -1.67 0.44
CA ILE A 116 -13.36 -2.21 -0.90
C ILE A 116 -13.96 -1.28 -1.98
N GLN A 117 -15.25 -0.97 -1.85
CA GLN A 117 -15.94 -0.06 -2.77
C GLN A 117 -15.35 1.35 -2.74
N GLY A 118 -14.94 1.83 -1.56
CA GLY A 118 -14.27 3.11 -1.40
C GLY A 118 -12.94 3.19 -2.14
N HIS A 119 -12.10 2.16 -2.02
CA HIS A 119 -10.76 2.10 -2.62
C HIS A 119 -10.83 1.85 -4.13
N GLN A 120 -11.72 0.96 -4.59
CA GLN A 120 -11.96 0.74 -6.01
C GLN A 120 -12.29 2.05 -6.74
N PHE A 121 -13.11 2.91 -6.13
CA PHE A 121 -13.54 4.16 -6.75
C PHE A 121 -12.56 5.33 -6.56
N LEU A 122 -12.02 5.52 -5.35
CA LEU A 122 -11.24 6.71 -4.99
C LEU A 122 -9.71 6.49 -4.98
N ILE A 123 -9.24 5.29 -5.33
CA ILE A 123 -7.82 4.97 -5.55
C ILE A 123 -7.61 4.35 -6.94
N GLY A 124 -8.48 3.42 -7.35
CA GLY A 124 -8.50 2.89 -8.72
C GLY A 124 -7.45 1.81 -9.04
N ALA A 125 -6.55 1.46 -8.11
CA ALA A 125 -5.38 0.59 -8.40
C ALA A 125 -5.59 -0.89 -8.09
N ALA A 126 -6.67 -1.22 -7.38
CA ALA A 126 -6.98 -2.62 -7.09
C ALA A 126 -7.36 -3.35 -8.39
N PRO A 127 -6.72 -4.48 -8.72
CA PRO A 127 -7.13 -5.27 -9.89
C PRO A 127 -8.55 -5.78 -9.69
N SER A 128 -9.35 -5.78 -10.76
CA SER A 128 -10.70 -6.36 -10.76
C SER A 128 -10.88 -7.31 -11.93
N LEU A 129 -11.46 -8.49 -11.69
CA LEU A 129 -11.81 -9.41 -12.78
C LEU A 129 -12.85 -8.82 -13.74
N ASP A 130 -13.62 -7.82 -13.31
CA ASP A 130 -14.51 -7.04 -14.20
C ASP A 130 -13.72 -6.39 -15.34
N ASP A 131 -12.46 -6.02 -15.11
CA ASP A 131 -11.60 -5.40 -16.13
C ASP A 131 -11.34 -6.35 -17.30
N ILE A 132 -11.43 -7.67 -17.07
CA ILE A 132 -11.20 -8.72 -18.06
C ILE A 132 -12.44 -9.57 -18.37
N LYS A 133 -13.62 -9.16 -17.84
CA LYS A 133 -14.92 -9.83 -18.05
C LYS A 133 -14.93 -11.32 -17.65
N VAL A 134 -14.11 -11.69 -16.66
CA VAL A 134 -14.17 -13.04 -16.09
C VAL A 134 -15.22 -13.04 -14.99
N THR A 135 -16.28 -13.84 -15.15
CA THR A 135 -17.34 -13.98 -14.16
C THR A 135 -16.90 -14.93 -13.05
N GLU A 136 -16.85 -14.44 -11.81
CA GLU A 136 -16.81 -15.31 -10.64
C GLU A 136 -18.19 -15.91 -10.38
N GLU A 137 -18.24 -17.09 -9.75
CA GLU A 137 -19.48 -17.56 -9.15
C GLU A 137 -19.99 -16.50 -8.17
N LYS A 138 -21.31 -16.27 -8.14
CA LYS A 138 -21.92 -15.33 -7.21
C LYS A 138 -21.78 -15.87 -5.79
N ASP A 139 -20.66 -15.58 -5.14
CA ASP A 139 -20.55 -15.64 -3.70
C ASP A 139 -21.51 -14.55 -3.15
N GLU A 140 -22.52 -14.93 -2.37
CA GLU A 140 -23.52 -13.98 -1.83
C GLU A 140 -22.84 -12.87 -1.00
N ASP A 141 -21.64 -13.16 -0.44
CA ASP A 141 -20.75 -12.21 0.21
C ASP A 141 -19.28 -12.43 -0.20
N LEU A 142 -18.86 -11.80 -1.30
CA LEU A 142 -17.49 -11.80 -1.82
C LEU A 142 -16.41 -11.50 -0.74
N ASN A 143 -16.73 -10.63 0.23
CA ASN A 143 -15.79 -10.26 1.27
C ASN A 143 -15.65 -11.37 2.32
N ALA A 144 -16.76 -12.00 2.74
CA ALA A 144 -16.72 -13.14 3.63
C ALA A 144 -15.96 -14.33 3.00
N GLY A 145 -16.19 -14.60 1.72
CA GLY A 145 -15.47 -15.63 0.96
C GLY A 145 -13.96 -15.38 0.93
N PHE A 146 -13.53 -14.16 0.58
CA PHE A 146 -12.13 -13.77 0.59
C PHE A 146 -11.51 -13.91 1.99
N MET A 147 -12.19 -13.40 3.02
CA MET A 147 -11.71 -13.46 4.40
C MET A 147 -11.55 -14.91 4.89
N LYS A 148 -12.47 -15.81 4.54
CA LYS A 148 -12.34 -17.24 4.85
C LYS A 148 -11.06 -17.83 4.24
N ARG A 149 -10.82 -17.57 2.96
CA ARG A 149 -9.62 -18.07 2.25
C ARG A 149 -8.32 -17.45 2.79
N LEU A 150 -8.34 -16.18 3.16
CA LEU A 150 -7.21 -15.51 3.80
C LEU A 150 -6.84 -16.17 5.14
N LEU A 151 -7.84 -16.50 5.97
CA LEU A 151 -7.61 -17.16 7.25
C LEU A 151 -7.01 -18.56 7.10
N VAL A 152 -7.38 -19.30 6.04
CA VAL A 152 -6.79 -20.60 5.70
C VAL A 152 -5.29 -20.44 5.37
N VAL A 153 -4.97 -19.46 4.52
CA VAL A 153 -3.58 -19.15 4.16
C VAL A 153 -2.74 -18.76 5.38
N GLN A 154 -3.36 -18.07 6.34
CA GLN A 154 -2.72 -17.57 7.56
C GLN A 154 -2.79 -18.54 8.75
N HIS A 155 -3.28 -19.76 8.55
CA HIS A 155 -3.41 -20.72 9.63
C HIS A 155 -2.04 -21.01 10.27
N LYS A 156 -2.00 -20.99 11.61
CA LYS A 156 -0.76 -21.06 12.40
C LYS A 156 0.15 -22.23 12.02
N ASP A 157 -0.43 -23.41 11.77
CA ASP A 157 0.35 -24.63 11.53
C ASP A 157 1.01 -24.57 10.15
N ARG A 158 0.30 -24.01 9.18
CA ARG A 158 0.79 -23.79 7.81
C ARG A 158 1.87 -22.71 7.79
N VAL A 159 1.65 -21.58 8.47
CA VAL A 159 2.67 -20.53 8.58
C VAL A 159 3.91 -21.08 9.27
N THR A 160 3.75 -21.86 10.34
CA THR A 160 4.87 -22.49 11.05
C THR A 160 5.68 -23.42 10.15
N SER A 161 5.03 -24.27 9.34
CA SER A 161 5.74 -25.14 8.41
C SER A 161 6.45 -24.40 7.27
N LEU A 162 6.01 -23.18 6.94
CA LEU A 162 6.59 -22.36 5.88
C LEU A 162 7.76 -21.49 6.33
N ILE A 163 7.94 -21.23 7.63
CA ILE A 163 9.03 -20.37 8.15
C ILE A 163 10.41 -20.72 7.56
N PRO A 164 10.83 -22.00 7.49
CA PRO A 164 12.12 -22.35 6.89
C PRO A 164 12.26 -21.93 5.43
N ASP A 165 11.22 -22.16 4.62
CA ASP A 165 11.22 -21.77 3.21
C ASP A 165 11.27 -20.24 3.05
N LEU A 166 10.51 -19.51 3.87
CA LEU A 166 10.47 -18.04 3.84
C LEU A 166 11.84 -17.45 4.20
N LEU A 167 12.48 -17.94 5.26
CA LEU A 167 13.81 -17.48 5.66
C LEU A 167 14.87 -17.85 4.63
N GLN A 168 14.77 -19.04 4.03
CA GLN A 168 15.67 -19.45 2.95
C GLN A 168 15.51 -18.56 1.71
N HIS A 169 14.28 -18.16 1.36
CA HIS A 169 14.03 -17.21 0.27
C HIS A 169 14.71 -15.86 0.55
N ILE A 170 14.53 -15.32 1.75
CA ILE A 170 15.17 -14.06 2.17
C ILE A 170 16.71 -14.17 2.10
N ASP A 171 17.28 -15.30 2.56
CA ASP A 171 18.72 -15.55 2.49
C ASP A 171 19.22 -15.61 1.05
N ARG A 172 18.55 -16.38 0.17
CA ARG A 172 18.89 -16.47 -1.25
C ARG A 172 18.86 -15.09 -1.91
N HIS A 173 17.87 -14.26 -1.57
CA HIS A 173 17.74 -12.91 -2.10
C HIS A 173 18.93 -12.03 -1.69
N PHE A 174 19.22 -11.91 -0.39
CA PHE A 174 20.37 -11.13 0.08
C PHE A 174 21.70 -11.69 -0.43
N LYS A 175 21.82 -13.02 -0.56
CA LYS A 175 23.00 -13.65 -1.15
C LYS A 175 23.22 -13.22 -2.59
N GLY A 176 22.14 -13.07 -3.35
CA GLY A 176 22.13 -12.60 -4.74
C GLY A 176 22.62 -11.16 -4.92
N LEU A 177 22.55 -10.32 -3.87
CA LEU A 177 23.09 -8.94 -3.90
C LEU A 177 24.63 -8.89 -3.83
N GLY A 178 25.30 -10.01 -3.55
CA GLY A 178 26.75 -10.09 -3.39
C GLY A 178 27.21 -9.94 -1.94
N LYS A 179 28.53 -9.94 -1.72
CA LYS A 179 29.13 -9.87 -0.37
C LYS A 179 29.13 -8.47 0.22
N GLU A 180 29.22 -7.45 -0.61
CA GLU A 180 29.17 -6.05 -0.24
C GLU A 180 28.65 -5.24 -1.42
N GLY A 181 28.05 -4.08 -1.15
CA GLY A 181 27.48 -3.25 -2.20
C GLY A 181 26.54 -2.17 -1.69
N LEU A 182 25.70 -1.70 -2.61
CA LEU A 182 24.69 -0.67 -2.40
C LEU A 182 23.36 -1.17 -2.98
N PHE A 183 22.26 -1.06 -2.24
CA PHE A 183 20.92 -1.35 -2.75
C PHE A 183 19.87 -0.32 -2.31
N ASP A 184 18.78 -0.23 -3.07
CA ASP A 184 17.61 0.60 -2.72
C ASP A 184 16.74 -0.18 -1.71
N PRO A 185 16.61 0.29 -0.45
CA PRO A 185 15.89 -0.46 0.59
C PRO A 185 14.41 -0.65 0.28
N PHE A 186 13.79 0.24 -0.50
CA PHE A 186 12.38 0.13 -0.85
C PHE A 186 12.18 -0.86 -1.99
N LYS A 187 13.13 -0.93 -2.93
CA LYS A 187 13.07 -1.92 -4.01
C LYS A 187 13.29 -3.33 -3.45
N GLU A 188 14.42 -3.58 -2.79
CA GLU A 188 14.75 -4.95 -2.34
C GLU A 188 13.78 -5.45 -1.28
N ALA A 189 13.31 -4.58 -0.38
CA ALA A 189 12.28 -4.98 0.58
C ALA A 189 10.95 -5.34 -0.11
N ASN A 190 10.52 -4.61 -1.14
CA ASN A 190 9.33 -4.98 -1.90
C ASN A 190 9.51 -6.31 -2.63
N ASP A 191 10.65 -6.52 -3.28
CA ASP A 191 10.92 -7.76 -4.01
C ASP A 191 10.92 -8.97 -3.06
N ILE A 192 11.60 -8.87 -1.92
CA ILE A 192 11.61 -9.93 -0.88
C ILE A 192 10.21 -10.22 -0.37
N ILE A 193 9.44 -9.19 0.00
CA ILE A 193 8.07 -9.36 0.49
C ILE A 193 7.17 -9.95 -0.59
N PHE A 194 7.34 -9.56 -1.86
CA PHE A 194 6.58 -10.14 -2.96
C PHE A 194 6.87 -11.64 -3.08
N GLU A 195 8.13 -12.04 -3.03
CA GLU A 195 8.57 -13.44 -3.08
C GLU A 195 8.04 -14.26 -1.89
N THR A 196 8.13 -13.73 -0.65
CA THR A 196 7.65 -14.43 0.55
C THR A 196 6.12 -14.52 0.58
N THR A 197 5.43 -13.44 0.21
CA THR A 197 3.97 -13.44 0.13
C THR A 197 3.50 -14.39 -0.97
N ALA A 198 4.15 -14.45 -2.13
CA ALA A 198 3.82 -15.42 -3.17
C ALA A 198 4.00 -16.87 -2.72
N ARG A 199 5.11 -17.18 -2.00
CA ARG A 199 5.33 -18.50 -1.40
C ARG A 199 4.22 -18.87 -0.42
N LEU A 200 3.76 -17.89 0.36
CA LEU A 200 2.73 -18.05 1.36
C LEU A 200 1.32 -18.14 0.76
N SER A 201 0.99 -17.35 -0.27
CA SER A 201 -0.38 -17.23 -0.77
C SER A 201 -0.68 -18.05 -2.01
N ALA A 202 0.34 -18.58 -2.69
CA ALA A 202 0.19 -19.38 -3.90
C ALA A 202 0.89 -20.73 -3.73
N CYS A 203 2.03 -20.94 -4.38
CA CYS A 203 2.79 -22.19 -4.35
C CYS A 203 4.31 -21.95 -4.45
N ARG A 204 5.08 -23.00 -4.17
CA ARG A 204 6.54 -22.99 -4.20
C ARG A 204 7.10 -22.67 -5.60
N GLU A 205 6.60 -23.29 -6.65
CA GLU A 205 7.14 -23.18 -8.02
C GLU A 205 7.02 -21.76 -8.54
N LEU A 206 5.93 -21.07 -8.19
CA LEU A 206 5.73 -19.69 -8.55
C LEU A 206 6.79 -18.82 -7.86
N ALA A 207 6.95 -18.98 -6.54
CA ALA A 207 7.89 -18.19 -5.73
C ALA A 207 9.36 -18.44 -6.09
N GLU A 208 9.72 -19.62 -6.58
CA GLU A 208 11.08 -19.95 -7.02
C GLU A 208 11.36 -19.57 -8.49
N ASN A 209 10.32 -19.27 -9.27
CA ASN A 209 10.46 -18.85 -10.68
C ASN A 209 10.74 -17.34 -10.80
N LYS A 210 12.02 -16.99 -10.95
CA LYS A 210 12.49 -15.60 -11.07
C LYS A 210 11.85 -14.82 -12.22
N ASP A 211 11.62 -15.46 -13.36
CA ASP A 211 11.03 -14.78 -14.53
C ASP A 211 9.54 -14.51 -14.31
N ALA A 212 8.81 -15.46 -13.71
CA ALA A 212 7.41 -15.27 -13.32
C ALA A 212 7.28 -14.19 -12.25
N MET A 213 8.12 -14.21 -11.22
CA MET A 213 8.15 -13.17 -10.18
C MET A 213 8.43 -11.78 -10.76
N ARG A 214 9.47 -11.64 -11.59
CA ARG A 214 9.78 -10.36 -12.24
C ARG A 214 8.63 -9.86 -13.11
N LYS A 215 7.98 -10.75 -13.87
CA LYS A 215 6.80 -10.40 -14.65
C LYS A 215 5.66 -9.94 -13.76
N LEU A 216 5.34 -10.67 -12.69
CA LEU A 216 4.29 -10.27 -11.75
C LEU A 216 4.56 -8.91 -11.11
N ILE A 217 5.77 -8.67 -10.59
CA ILE A 217 6.18 -7.39 -9.98
C ILE A 217 6.02 -6.24 -10.99
N ASN A 218 6.48 -6.42 -12.24
CA ASN A 218 6.34 -5.42 -13.29
C ASN A 218 4.87 -5.13 -13.63
N VAL A 219 4.04 -6.18 -13.69
CA VAL A 219 2.62 -6.04 -14.00
C VAL A 219 1.87 -5.36 -12.85
N PHE A 220 2.18 -5.66 -11.60
CA PHE A 220 1.65 -4.94 -10.44
C PHE A 220 2.06 -3.46 -10.44
N SER A 221 3.31 -3.17 -10.77
CA SER A 221 3.79 -1.79 -10.91
C SER A 221 3.03 -1.06 -12.03
N ALA A 222 2.76 -1.73 -13.14
CA ALA A 222 1.94 -1.18 -14.22
C ALA A 222 0.49 -0.90 -13.77
N LEU A 223 -0.11 -1.74 -12.91
CA LEU A 223 -1.45 -1.44 -12.36
C LEU A 223 -1.45 -0.16 -11.53
N GLU A 224 -0.40 0.09 -10.75
CA GLU A 224 -0.24 1.35 -10.01
C GLU A 224 -0.11 2.54 -10.99
N GLU A 225 0.76 2.44 -12.00
CA GLU A 225 0.93 3.49 -13.03
C GLU A 225 -0.33 3.71 -13.90
N GLY A 226 -1.15 2.68 -14.05
CA GLY A 226 -2.45 2.71 -14.74
C GLY A 226 -3.52 3.52 -14.00
N THR A 227 -3.26 3.97 -12.78
CA THR A 227 -4.16 4.86 -12.03
C THR A 227 -3.78 6.31 -12.17
N SER A 228 -4.36 6.96 -13.17
CA SER A 228 -4.22 8.41 -13.36
C SER A 228 -5.47 9.14 -12.86
N PRO A 229 -5.34 10.38 -12.34
CA PRO A 229 -6.49 11.23 -12.06
C PRO A 229 -7.43 11.37 -13.26
N THR A 230 -6.87 11.35 -14.48
CA THR A 230 -7.65 11.42 -15.72
C THR A 230 -8.46 10.15 -15.96
N SER A 231 -7.92 8.95 -15.71
CA SER A 231 -8.67 7.70 -15.89
C SER A 231 -9.83 7.56 -14.89
N ILE A 232 -9.67 8.09 -13.68
CA ILE A 232 -10.71 8.08 -12.63
C ILE A 232 -11.78 9.15 -12.88
N LEU A 233 -11.37 10.39 -13.19
CA LEU A 233 -12.30 11.50 -13.37
C LEU A 233 -13.04 11.43 -14.70
N PHE A 234 -12.39 10.93 -15.75
CA PHE A 234 -12.92 10.93 -17.11
C PHE A 234 -12.87 9.53 -17.74
N PRO A 235 -13.59 8.54 -17.19
CA PRO A 235 -13.53 7.15 -17.65
C PRO A 235 -14.02 6.94 -19.10
N TRP A 236 -14.76 7.91 -19.66
CA TRP A 236 -15.21 7.92 -21.05
C TRP A 236 -14.15 8.42 -22.04
N LEU A 237 -13.07 9.05 -21.57
CA LEU A 237 -11.99 9.47 -22.46
C LEU A 237 -11.12 8.26 -22.83
N PRO A 238 -10.78 8.08 -24.12
CA PRO A 238 -9.77 7.11 -24.53
C PRO A 238 -8.46 7.44 -23.83
N ASN A 239 -8.04 6.59 -22.89
CA ASN A 239 -6.78 6.76 -22.18
C ASN A 239 -5.99 5.45 -22.22
N SER A 240 -4.67 5.57 -22.44
CA SER A 240 -3.75 4.43 -22.46
C SER A 240 -3.74 3.71 -21.11
N SER A 241 -4.00 4.43 -20.01
CA SER A 241 -4.04 3.89 -18.65
C SER A 241 -5.06 2.76 -18.47
N ARG A 242 -6.24 2.85 -19.09
CA ARG A 242 -7.29 1.82 -19.01
C ARG A 242 -6.88 0.55 -19.76
N ASN A 243 -6.35 0.71 -20.98
CA ASN A 243 -5.84 -0.43 -21.76
C ASN A 243 -4.67 -1.10 -21.03
N LEU A 244 -3.78 -0.30 -20.45
CA LEU A 244 -2.66 -0.79 -19.65
C LEU A 244 -3.16 -1.58 -18.44
N ARG A 245 -4.17 -1.07 -17.71
CA ARG A 245 -4.79 -1.78 -16.59
C ARG A 245 -5.46 -3.09 -17.02
N THR A 246 -6.29 -3.09 -18.06
CA THR A 246 -6.93 -4.32 -18.58
C THR A 246 -5.89 -5.36 -19.02
N ASN A 247 -4.86 -4.94 -19.75
CA ASN A 247 -3.78 -5.83 -20.19
C ASN A 247 -2.99 -6.37 -18.99
N ALA A 248 -2.70 -5.52 -18.00
CA ALA A 248 -2.00 -5.92 -16.79
C ALA A 248 -2.81 -6.94 -15.98
N THR A 249 -4.10 -6.67 -15.72
CA THR A 249 -5.01 -7.62 -15.05
C THR A 249 -5.08 -8.95 -15.81
N GLY A 250 -5.22 -8.92 -17.14
CA GLY A 250 -5.23 -10.14 -17.96
C GLY A 250 -3.92 -10.92 -17.88
N SER A 251 -2.78 -10.24 -17.86
CA SER A 251 -1.46 -10.86 -17.70
C SER A 251 -1.29 -11.50 -16.33
N LEU A 252 -1.72 -10.83 -15.24
CA LEU A 252 -1.71 -11.41 -13.89
C LEU A 252 -2.54 -12.68 -13.84
N TYR A 253 -3.77 -12.62 -14.38
CA TYR A 253 -4.68 -13.75 -14.39
C TYR A 253 -4.06 -14.93 -15.13
N GLN A 254 -3.53 -14.72 -16.34
CA GLN A 254 -2.93 -15.78 -17.14
C GLN A 254 -1.74 -16.46 -16.44
N ILE A 255 -0.84 -15.66 -15.85
CA ILE A 255 0.32 -16.20 -15.13
C ILE A 255 -0.17 -17.07 -13.97
N LEU A 256 -1.01 -16.55 -13.08
CA LEU A 256 -1.45 -17.26 -11.89
C LEU A 256 -2.32 -18.48 -12.25
N ASN A 257 -3.22 -18.34 -13.22
CA ASN A 257 -4.06 -19.43 -13.70
C ASN A 257 -3.22 -20.59 -14.26
N SER A 258 -2.08 -20.31 -14.91
CA SER A 258 -1.22 -21.40 -15.43
C SER A 258 -0.66 -22.29 -14.32
N TYR A 259 -0.40 -21.74 -13.13
CA TYR A 259 0.03 -22.53 -11.96
C TYR A 259 -1.13 -23.32 -11.37
N VAL A 260 -2.34 -22.74 -11.33
CA VAL A 260 -3.54 -23.46 -10.87
C VAL A 260 -3.87 -24.63 -11.81
N ASP A 261 -3.83 -24.40 -13.12
CA ASP A 261 -4.02 -25.46 -14.12
C ASP A 261 -2.93 -26.53 -14.02
N GLY A 262 -1.68 -26.13 -13.80
CA GLY A 262 -0.58 -27.06 -13.53
C GLY A 262 -0.90 -28.01 -12.37
N ARG A 263 -1.31 -27.47 -11.21
CA ARG A 263 -1.68 -28.25 -10.02
C ARG A 263 -2.92 -29.13 -10.22
N ARG A 264 -3.86 -28.72 -11.07
CA ARG A 264 -5.03 -29.58 -11.39
C ARG A 264 -4.67 -30.74 -12.31
N ASN A 265 -3.76 -30.52 -13.26
CA ASN A 265 -3.34 -31.53 -14.22
C ASN A 265 -2.37 -32.54 -13.60
N ASP A 266 -1.54 -32.11 -12.65
CA ASP A 266 -0.62 -32.94 -11.89
C ASP A 266 -0.79 -32.68 -10.38
N PRO A 267 -1.79 -33.33 -9.74
CA PRO A 267 -2.11 -33.07 -8.34
C PRO A 267 -1.00 -33.55 -7.42
N GLU A 268 -0.45 -32.63 -6.64
CA GLU A 268 0.39 -32.95 -5.49
C GLU A 268 -0.36 -32.63 -4.19
N GLN A 269 -0.19 -33.47 -3.17
CA GLN A 269 -0.73 -33.19 -1.84
C GLN A 269 0.29 -32.39 -1.02
N THR A 270 0.32 -31.07 -1.23
CA THR A 270 1.16 -30.16 -0.45
C THR A 270 0.32 -29.27 0.48
N SER A 271 1.01 -28.45 1.29
CA SER A 271 0.37 -27.42 2.10
C SER A 271 0.27 -26.06 1.37
N ASP A 272 0.57 -26.02 0.08
CA ASP A 272 0.48 -24.80 -0.73
C ASP A 272 -0.97 -24.33 -0.84
N ALA A 273 -1.16 -23.01 -0.89
CA ALA A 273 -2.49 -22.42 -0.82
C ALA A 273 -3.35 -22.83 -2.00
N ILE A 274 -2.76 -22.97 -3.19
CA ILE A 274 -3.44 -23.47 -4.38
C ILE A 274 -4.04 -24.86 -4.13
N ASP A 275 -3.27 -25.78 -3.56
CA ASP A 275 -3.72 -27.15 -3.31
C ASP A 275 -4.85 -27.19 -2.28
N VAL A 276 -4.74 -26.38 -1.23
CA VAL A 276 -5.81 -26.24 -0.22
C VAL A 276 -7.09 -25.69 -0.85
N PHE A 277 -7.00 -24.65 -1.68
CA PHE A 277 -8.18 -24.09 -2.33
C PHE A 277 -8.79 -25.03 -3.38
N ILE A 278 -7.96 -25.81 -4.10
CA ILE A 278 -8.44 -26.86 -5.01
C ILE A 278 -9.21 -27.93 -4.21
N ALA A 279 -8.66 -28.38 -3.08
CA ALA A 279 -9.30 -29.36 -2.21
C ALA A 279 -10.62 -28.85 -1.60
N ASP A 280 -10.71 -27.55 -1.31
CA ASP A 280 -11.93 -26.88 -0.87
C ASP A 280 -12.97 -26.67 -2.00
N GLY A 281 -12.69 -27.15 -3.22
CA GLY A 281 -13.59 -27.06 -4.36
C GLY A 281 -13.66 -25.68 -5.01
N CYS A 282 -12.72 -24.78 -4.72
CA CYS A 282 -12.71 -23.46 -5.35
C CYS A 282 -12.46 -23.56 -6.86
N SER A 283 -13.12 -22.72 -7.64
CA SER A 283 -12.87 -22.58 -9.08
C SER A 283 -11.56 -21.84 -9.34
N ASN A 284 -10.99 -21.97 -10.55
CA ASN A 284 -9.77 -21.24 -10.92
C ASN A 284 -9.90 -19.72 -10.77
N PRO A 285 -10.97 -19.06 -11.28
CA PRO A 285 -11.14 -17.63 -11.08
C PRO A 285 -11.08 -17.23 -9.60
N THR A 286 -11.79 -17.96 -8.73
CA THR A 286 -11.80 -17.70 -7.28
C THR A 286 -10.40 -17.83 -6.67
N ILE A 287 -9.65 -18.87 -7.04
CA ILE A 287 -8.28 -19.09 -6.57
C ILE A 287 -7.37 -17.93 -7.03
N VAL A 288 -7.40 -17.63 -8.32
CA VAL A 288 -6.57 -16.60 -8.94
C VAL A 288 -6.85 -15.22 -8.34
N THR A 289 -8.12 -14.81 -8.22
CA THR A 289 -8.49 -13.54 -7.59
C THR A 289 -8.05 -13.47 -6.14
N THR A 290 -8.18 -14.58 -5.40
CA THR A 290 -7.74 -14.64 -4.01
C THR A 290 -6.23 -14.38 -3.92
N ILE A 291 -5.43 -15.04 -4.76
CA ILE A 291 -3.98 -14.84 -4.81
C ILE A 291 -3.65 -13.40 -5.21
N MET A 292 -4.30 -12.86 -6.24
CA MET A 292 -4.09 -11.47 -6.69
C MET A 292 -4.38 -10.46 -5.59
N ASN A 293 -5.49 -10.63 -4.87
CA ASN A 293 -5.89 -9.74 -3.77
C ASN A 293 -4.93 -9.83 -2.58
N ILE A 294 -4.44 -11.03 -2.24
CA ILE A 294 -3.43 -11.22 -1.18
C ILE A 294 -2.11 -10.54 -1.57
N LEU A 295 -1.63 -10.74 -2.80
CA LEU A 295 -0.40 -10.10 -3.29
C LEU A 295 -0.54 -8.57 -3.31
N PHE A 296 -1.66 -8.04 -3.82
CA PHE A 296 -1.91 -6.60 -3.83
C PHE A 296 -1.94 -6.00 -2.41
N ALA A 297 -2.67 -6.62 -1.48
CA ALA A 297 -2.82 -6.11 -0.13
C ALA A 297 -1.55 -6.29 0.72
N GLY A 298 -0.86 -7.42 0.55
CA GLY A 298 0.30 -7.83 1.35
C GLY A 298 1.57 -7.07 0.97
N VAL A 299 1.84 -6.89 -0.33
CA VAL A 299 3.12 -6.36 -0.79
C VAL A 299 3.21 -4.84 -0.62
N ILE A 300 2.21 -4.10 -1.11
CA ILE A 300 2.26 -2.63 -1.23
C ILE A 300 2.61 -1.95 0.09
N ASN A 301 2.04 -2.44 1.19
CA ASN A 301 2.29 -1.89 2.52
C ASN A 301 3.48 -2.53 3.22
N THR A 302 3.64 -3.85 3.16
CA THR A 302 4.67 -4.55 3.95
C THR A 302 6.07 -4.26 3.41
N GLY A 303 6.26 -4.21 2.09
CA GLY A 303 7.55 -3.91 1.48
C GLY A 303 8.04 -2.50 1.76
N VAL A 304 7.19 -1.48 1.55
CA VAL A 304 7.56 -0.08 1.84
C VAL A 304 7.87 0.15 3.32
N ASN A 305 7.13 -0.50 4.23
CA ASN A 305 7.36 -0.37 5.67
C ASN A 305 8.61 -1.12 6.13
N THR A 306 8.93 -2.26 5.53
CA THR A 306 10.24 -2.92 5.75
C THR A 306 11.37 -1.98 5.32
N GLY A 307 11.26 -1.35 4.15
CA GLY A 307 12.25 -0.37 3.67
C GLY A 307 12.42 0.81 4.64
N TRP A 308 11.32 1.38 5.14
CA TRP A 308 11.39 2.44 6.15
C TRP A 308 11.97 1.99 7.48
N ALA A 309 11.62 0.79 7.97
CA ALA A 309 12.18 0.25 9.20
C ALA A 309 13.71 0.10 9.11
N LEU A 310 14.21 -0.36 7.96
CA LEU A 310 15.64 -0.42 7.66
C LEU A 310 16.31 0.96 7.69
N VAL A 311 15.68 1.95 7.04
CA VAL A 311 16.18 3.33 7.05
C VAL A 311 16.18 3.90 8.47
N HIS A 312 15.11 3.75 9.23
CA HIS A 312 15.03 4.25 10.60
C HIS A 312 16.07 3.61 11.52
N LEU A 313 16.26 2.29 11.46
CA LEU A 313 17.29 1.61 12.24
C LEU A 313 18.70 2.04 11.85
N GLY A 314 18.97 2.21 10.56
CA GLY A 314 20.27 2.71 10.10
C GLY A 314 20.57 4.16 10.53
N LEU A 315 19.53 4.98 10.75
CA LEU A 315 19.66 6.35 11.25
C LEU A 315 19.56 6.46 12.79
N LYS A 316 19.23 5.37 13.48
CA LYS A 316 19.04 5.30 14.93
C LYS A 316 19.83 4.14 15.55
N PRO A 317 21.15 4.31 15.73
CA PRO A 317 22.03 3.27 16.26
C PRO A 317 21.55 2.67 17.59
N GLU A 318 20.92 3.48 18.44
CA GLU A 318 20.34 3.06 19.72
C GLU A 318 19.23 2.02 19.55
N TYR A 319 18.32 2.21 18.59
CA TYR A 319 17.25 1.24 18.32
C TYR A 319 17.77 0.04 17.54
N LYS A 320 18.74 0.24 16.63
CA LYS A 320 19.43 -0.85 15.93
C LYS A 320 20.11 -1.80 16.92
N ALA A 321 20.82 -1.26 17.91
CA ALA A 321 21.48 -2.05 18.96
C ALA A 321 20.48 -2.82 19.82
N LYS A 322 19.37 -2.18 20.25
CA LYS A 322 18.29 -2.85 21.00
C LYS A 322 17.69 -4.01 20.19
N ALA A 323 17.41 -3.80 18.90
CA ALA A 323 16.85 -4.83 18.02
C ALA A 323 17.80 -6.02 17.82
N ILE A 324 19.10 -5.75 17.59
CA ILE A 324 20.12 -6.79 17.50
C ILE A 324 20.22 -7.58 18.80
N SER A 325 20.20 -6.90 19.95
CA SER A 325 20.24 -7.54 21.26
C SER A 325 19.03 -8.46 21.48
N GLU A 326 17.82 -7.98 21.17
CA GLU A 326 16.59 -8.78 21.26
C GLU A 326 16.68 -10.04 20.39
N LEU A 327 17.12 -9.89 19.13
CA LEU A 327 17.26 -11.01 18.20
C LEU A 327 18.30 -12.04 18.66
N LYS A 328 19.43 -11.59 19.21
CA LYS A 328 20.46 -12.47 19.78
C LYS A 328 19.94 -13.24 20.99
N SER A 329 19.23 -12.57 21.90
CA SER A 329 18.61 -13.25 23.05
C SER A 329 17.54 -14.25 22.63
N LEU A 330 16.72 -13.91 21.62
CA LEU A 330 15.74 -14.83 21.05
C LEU A 330 16.41 -16.08 20.48
N PHE A 331 17.55 -15.89 19.80
CA PHE A 331 18.37 -17.00 19.32
C PHE A 331 18.93 -17.84 20.46
N GLU A 332 19.56 -17.26 21.48
CA GLU A 332 20.13 -18.00 22.62
C GLU A 332 19.09 -18.88 23.33
N ILE A 333 17.84 -18.41 23.43
CA ILE A 333 16.74 -19.16 24.07
C ILE A 333 16.27 -20.34 23.21
N HIS A 334 16.21 -20.17 21.89
CA HIS A 334 15.61 -21.14 20.96
C HIS A 334 16.64 -21.90 20.10
N ALA A 335 17.93 -21.62 20.27
CA ALA A 335 19.00 -22.33 19.60
C ALA A 335 19.02 -23.78 20.06
N THR A 336 18.71 -24.68 19.14
CA THR A 336 18.89 -26.12 19.31
C THR A 336 20.32 -26.54 18.92
N ASN A 337 20.78 -27.74 19.28
CA ASN A 337 22.06 -28.27 18.80
C ASN A 337 22.12 -28.41 17.26
N GLN A 338 20.97 -28.38 16.56
CA GLN A 338 20.87 -28.36 15.09
C GLN A 338 21.13 -26.95 14.49
N SER A 339 21.22 -25.91 15.32
CA SER A 339 21.44 -24.51 14.90
C SER A 339 22.90 -24.19 14.52
N ARG A 340 23.71 -25.20 14.16
CA ARG A 340 25.08 -25.00 13.64
C ARG A 340 25.12 -24.75 12.13
N GLY A 341 23.95 -24.54 11.51
CA GLY A 341 23.80 -24.25 10.08
C GLY A 341 23.96 -22.77 9.73
N SER A 342 23.49 -22.39 8.55
CA SER A 342 23.48 -21.00 8.08
C SER A 342 22.56 -20.12 8.95
N LEU A 343 22.64 -18.80 8.81
CA LEU A 343 21.79 -17.88 9.60
C LEU A 343 20.28 -18.15 9.40
N HIS A 344 19.85 -18.52 8.19
CA HIS A 344 18.44 -18.80 7.95
C HIS A 344 17.99 -20.11 8.63
N ASP A 345 18.84 -21.15 8.65
CA ASP A 345 18.57 -22.40 9.39
C ASP A 345 18.41 -22.13 10.88
N GLN A 346 19.28 -21.27 11.41
CA GLN A 346 19.26 -20.82 12.81
C GLN A 346 17.97 -20.07 13.15
N LEU A 347 17.55 -19.11 12.33
CA LEU A 347 16.30 -18.38 12.54
C LEU A 347 15.07 -19.26 12.36
N SER A 348 15.17 -20.33 11.56
CA SER A 348 14.07 -21.28 11.33
C SER A 348 13.74 -22.14 12.55
N SER A 349 14.65 -22.26 13.53
CA SER A 349 14.39 -22.98 14.77
C SER A 349 13.54 -22.16 15.76
N ILE A 350 13.34 -20.86 15.51
CA ILE A 350 12.54 -19.99 16.38
C ILE A 350 11.05 -20.27 16.13
N PRO A 351 10.28 -20.71 17.15
CA PRO A 351 8.86 -21.00 16.98
C PRO A 351 8.06 -19.75 16.60
N LEU A 352 7.00 -19.92 15.79
CA LEU A 352 6.09 -18.82 15.41
C LEU A 352 5.59 -18.01 16.63
N ALA A 353 5.23 -18.68 17.72
CA ALA A 353 4.77 -18.03 18.93
C ALA A 353 5.84 -17.10 19.57
N ALA A 354 7.12 -17.44 19.43
CA ALA A 354 8.21 -16.61 19.92
C ALA A 354 8.41 -15.36 19.03
N TRP A 355 8.29 -15.49 17.70
CA TRP A 355 8.22 -14.34 16.79
C TRP A 355 7.06 -13.40 17.11
N GLU A 356 5.91 -13.95 17.53
CA GLU A 356 4.73 -13.16 17.88
C GLU A 356 4.86 -12.46 19.25
N MET A 357 5.36 -13.14 20.28
CA MET A 357 5.28 -12.68 21.67
C MET A 357 6.59 -12.20 22.28
N ASN A 358 7.74 -12.67 21.78
CA ASN A 358 9.05 -12.45 22.41
C ASN A 358 9.93 -11.46 21.62
N THR A 359 9.31 -10.52 20.90
CA THR A 359 10.00 -9.48 20.12
C THR A 359 9.44 -8.05 20.36
N PRO A 360 9.32 -7.60 21.62
CA PRO A 360 8.73 -6.29 21.94
C PRO A 360 9.45 -5.09 21.32
N VAL A 361 10.77 -5.14 21.15
CA VAL A 361 11.57 -4.06 20.54
C VAL A 361 11.27 -3.97 19.05
N LEU A 362 11.34 -5.09 18.32
CA LEU A 362 10.97 -5.11 16.90
C LEU A 362 9.50 -4.71 16.70
N GLU A 363 8.61 -5.14 17.59
CA GLU A 363 7.21 -4.73 17.57
C GLU A 363 7.07 -3.21 17.70
N ALA A 364 7.78 -2.58 18.65
CA ALA A 364 7.79 -1.13 18.83
C ALA A 364 8.37 -0.38 17.61
N ILE A 365 9.44 -0.90 17.01
CA ILE A 365 10.07 -0.34 15.79
C ILE A 365 9.09 -0.39 14.61
N ILE A 366 8.46 -1.54 14.37
CA ILE A 366 7.47 -1.72 13.30
C ILE A 366 6.30 -0.76 13.53
N ARG A 367 5.83 -0.68 14.76
CA ARG A 367 4.73 0.19 15.16
C ARG A 367 5.03 1.66 14.88
N GLU A 368 6.21 2.15 15.28
CA GLU A 368 6.61 3.54 15.06
C GLU A 368 6.82 3.84 13.58
N THR A 369 7.38 2.88 12.84
CA THR A 369 7.53 2.98 11.39
C THR A 369 6.17 3.20 10.74
N LEU A 370 5.19 2.34 11.03
CA LEU A 370 3.83 2.45 10.47
C LEU A 370 3.15 3.76 10.89
N ARG A 371 3.35 4.25 12.11
CA ARG A 371 2.80 5.54 12.54
C ARG A 371 3.29 6.69 11.65
N LEU A 372 4.59 6.70 11.33
CA LEU A 372 5.20 7.77 10.53
C LEU A 372 4.89 7.68 9.03
N THR A 373 4.73 6.46 8.50
CA THR A 373 4.57 6.19 7.07
C THR A 373 3.11 6.08 6.65
N MET A 374 2.26 5.40 7.44
CA MET A 374 0.83 5.22 7.16
C MET A 374 0.06 6.46 7.57
N THR A 375 0.14 7.46 6.72
CA THR A 375 -0.47 8.78 6.90
C THR A 375 -1.49 9.09 5.80
N SER A 376 -1.88 8.07 5.03
CA SER A 376 -2.80 8.16 3.90
C SER A 376 -4.26 8.20 4.37
N ALA A 377 -5.18 8.34 3.41
CA ALA A 377 -6.61 8.49 3.68
C ALA A 377 -7.38 7.23 3.25
N PRO A 378 -7.76 6.33 4.18
CA PRO A 378 -8.75 5.31 3.90
C PRO A 378 -10.06 5.93 3.40
N ASN A 379 -10.51 5.47 2.25
CA ASN A 379 -11.76 5.90 1.62
C ASN A 379 -12.80 4.80 1.75
N ARG A 380 -14.04 5.16 2.13
CA ARG A 380 -15.14 4.21 2.28
C ARG A 380 -16.41 4.72 1.63
N ARG A 381 -17.21 3.80 1.10
CA ARG A 381 -18.51 4.08 0.48
C ARG A 381 -19.62 3.62 1.40
N VAL A 382 -20.67 4.43 1.58
CA VAL A 382 -21.87 4.05 2.34
C VAL A 382 -22.71 3.08 1.50
N MET A 383 -23.03 1.91 2.04
CA MET A 383 -23.63 0.81 1.27
C MET A 383 -25.16 0.78 1.33
N ASP A 384 -25.74 0.91 2.52
CA ASP A 384 -27.14 0.57 2.76
C ASP A 384 -28.01 1.78 3.05
N THR A 385 -27.95 2.30 4.28
CA THR A 385 -28.73 3.45 4.74
C THR A 385 -27.82 4.61 5.08
N GLU A 386 -28.40 5.82 5.15
CA GLU A 386 -27.68 6.96 5.71
C GLU A 386 -27.22 6.66 7.14
N PHE A 387 -26.11 7.26 7.54
CA PHE A 387 -25.63 7.20 8.92
C PHE A 387 -25.07 8.55 9.36
N ARG A 388 -24.95 8.71 10.68
CA ARG A 388 -24.49 9.96 11.30
C ARG A 388 -23.03 9.85 11.75
N LEU A 389 -22.19 10.73 11.22
CA LEU A 389 -20.86 11.04 11.72
C LEU A 389 -20.98 12.22 12.68
N GLY A 390 -21.25 11.95 13.95
CA GLY A 390 -21.61 12.99 14.92
C GLY A 390 -22.90 13.70 14.48
N ASN A 391 -22.80 14.98 14.12
CA ASN A 391 -23.92 15.76 13.61
C ASN A 391 -24.01 15.80 12.07
N VAL A 392 -23.04 15.19 11.38
CA VAL A 392 -22.96 15.16 9.92
C VAL A 392 -23.72 13.94 9.38
N VAL A 393 -24.62 14.15 8.42
CA VAL A 393 -25.33 13.06 7.74
C VAL A 393 -24.63 12.69 6.44
N VAL A 394 -24.36 11.40 6.25
CA VAL A 394 -23.81 10.84 5.01
C VAL A 394 -24.77 9.81 4.46
N ASN A 395 -25.18 10.01 3.21
CA ASN A 395 -26.22 9.21 2.56
C ASN A 395 -25.66 7.96 1.89
N LYS A 396 -26.54 7.00 1.60
CA LYS A 396 -26.23 5.83 0.76
C LYS A 396 -25.54 6.26 -0.54
N GLY A 397 -24.44 5.59 -0.89
CA GLY A 397 -23.70 5.81 -2.12
C GLY A 397 -22.71 6.98 -2.09
N GLU A 398 -22.72 7.80 -1.03
CA GLU A 398 -21.71 8.82 -0.77
C GLU A 398 -20.44 8.20 -0.16
N PHE A 399 -19.38 8.99 -0.08
CA PHE A 399 -18.08 8.54 0.42
C PHE A 399 -17.65 9.31 1.65
N VAL A 400 -16.91 8.63 2.53
CA VAL A 400 -16.28 9.20 3.70
C VAL A 400 -14.78 8.92 3.63
N THR A 401 -13.98 9.93 3.93
CA THR A 401 -12.52 9.82 3.98
C THR A 401 -11.97 10.38 5.29
N TYR A 402 -11.10 9.61 5.94
CA TYR A 402 -10.40 10.01 7.16
C TYR A 402 -8.90 9.97 6.90
N LEU A 403 -8.18 11.07 7.13
CA LEU A 403 -6.73 11.09 6.92
C LEU A 403 -6.02 10.58 8.18
N GLN A 404 -5.31 9.45 8.11
CA GLN A 404 -4.63 8.85 9.27
C GLN A 404 -3.59 9.78 9.91
N ALA A 405 -3.02 10.71 9.13
CA ALA A 405 -2.13 11.76 9.62
C ALA A 405 -2.76 12.62 10.74
N ASP A 406 -4.09 12.76 10.76
CA ASP A 406 -4.82 13.50 11.79
C ASP A 406 -4.68 12.87 13.19
N ALA A 407 -4.48 11.55 13.28
CA ALA A 407 -4.14 10.87 14.53
C ALA A 407 -2.63 10.71 14.68
N HIS A 408 -2.00 10.11 13.67
CA HIS A 408 -0.59 9.70 13.73
C HIS A 408 0.37 10.88 13.89
N LEU A 409 0.06 12.04 13.34
CA LEU A 409 0.96 13.21 13.38
C LEU A 409 0.45 14.32 14.30
N ASN A 410 -0.50 14.02 15.18
CA ASN A 410 -1.05 14.99 16.11
C ASN A 410 -0.12 15.18 17.32
N PRO A 411 0.46 16.38 17.53
CA PRO A 411 1.37 16.63 18.66
C PRO A 411 0.70 16.54 20.03
N ALA A 412 -0.64 16.64 20.11
CA ALA A 412 -1.39 16.44 21.36
C ALA A 412 -1.46 14.96 21.77
N ILE A 413 -1.40 14.04 20.80
CA ILE A 413 -1.39 12.60 21.04
C ILE A 413 0.06 12.11 21.16
N TYR A 414 0.90 12.57 20.23
CA TYR A 414 2.27 12.12 20.02
C TYR A 414 3.22 13.31 20.03
N PRO A 415 3.82 13.68 21.19
CA PRO A 415 4.82 14.73 21.25
C PRO A 415 5.98 14.50 20.27
N ASN A 416 6.44 15.56 19.61
CA ASN A 416 7.39 15.49 18.49
C ASN A 416 6.97 14.48 17.40
N PRO A 417 5.76 14.64 16.82
CA PRO A 417 5.10 13.58 16.04
C PRO A 417 5.84 13.16 14.77
N TYR A 418 6.80 13.97 14.29
CA TYR A 418 7.58 13.68 13.10
C TYR A 418 8.91 12.95 13.39
N SER A 419 9.28 12.79 14.67
CA SER A 419 10.49 12.09 15.07
C SER A 419 10.22 10.60 15.22
N PHE A 420 11.18 9.77 14.80
CA PHE A 420 11.16 8.33 15.06
C PHE A 420 11.61 8.05 16.49
N ASP A 421 10.71 7.47 17.28
CA ASP A 421 10.95 7.09 18.67
C ASP A 421 10.18 5.78 18.99
N ALA A 422 10.89 4.66 19.13
CA ALA A 422 10.20 3.39 19.42
C ALA A 422 9.79 3.28 20.90
N ASP A 423 10.40 4.07 21.80
CA ASP A 423 10.16 3.99 23.24
C ASP A 423 8.82 4.64 23.64
N ARG A 424 8.14 5.32 22.69
CA ARG A 424 6.78 5.91 22.80
C ARG A 424 5.72 4.96 23.34
N TYR A 425 5.90 3.66 23.09
CA TYR A 425 4.94 2.61 23.43
C TYR A 425 5.31 1.87 24.72
N GLY A 426 6.43 2.24 25.35
CA GLY A 426 6.92 1.62 26.57
C GLY A 426 6.13 2.04 27.82
N PRO A 427 6.31 1.31 28.94
CA PRO A 427 5.68 1.63 30.21
C PRO A 427 5.91 3.09 30.63
N GLY A 428 4.86 3.78 31.04
CA GLY A 428 4.90 5.18 31.48
C GLY A 428 4.81 6.22 30.37
N ARG A 429 4.87 5.83 29.09
CA ARG A 429 4.60 6.71 27.95
C ARG A 429 3.30 6.34 27.26
N GLU A 430 3.20 5.09 26.79
CA GLU A 430 1.98 4.48 26.24
C GLU A 430 1.15 5.42 25.36
N GLU A 431 1.82 6.23 24.53
CA GLU A 431 1.19 7.38 23.88
C GLU A 431 0.10 6.97 22.88
N ASP A 432 0.16 5.71 22.41
CA ASP A 432 -0.86 5.05 21.59
C ASP A 432 -2.16 4.73 22.33
N LYS A 433 -2.22 5.00 23.64
CA LYS A 433 -3.40 4.82 24.49
C LYS A 433 -4.00 6.17 24.94
N ASN A 434 -3.39 7.29 24.58
CA ASN A 434 -3.84 8.63 24.99
C ASN A 434 -5.26 8.97 24.52
N GLU A 435 -5.63 8.51 23.33
CA GLU A 435 -6.97 8.65 22.76
C GLU A 435 -7.42 7.34 22.11
N ALA A 436 -8.73 7.13 21.95
CA ALA A 436 -9.17 5.93 21.26
C ALA A 436 -8.82 6.00 19.76
N TYR A 437 -8.34 4.86 19.26
CA TYR A 437 -7.91 4.68 17.87
C TYR A 437 -6.86 5.71 17.42
N CYS A 438 -5.99 6.17 18.31
CA CYS A 438 -4.94 7.10 17.93
C CYS A 438 -3.75 6.43 17.24
N TYR A 439 -3.60 5.11 17.38
CA TYR A 439 -2.75 4.27 16.53
C TYR A 439 -3.61 3.51 15.51
N LEU A 440 -3.31 3.69 14.23
CA LEU A 440 -4.08 3.21 13.08
C LEU A 440 -3.22 2.42 12.07
N GLY A 441 -1.95 2.10 12.40
CA GLY A 441 -1.04 1.40 11.50
C GLY A 441 -1.51 -0.01 11.11
N TRP A 442 -2.37 -0.63 11.91
CA TRP A 442 -3.00 -1.92 11.59
C TRP A 442 -4.53 -1.80 11.43
N GLY A 443 -5.04 -0.60 11.15
CA GLY A 443 -6.46 -0.32 11.26
C GLY A 443 -6.97 -0.30 12.71
N ALA A 444 -8.27 -0.20 12.89
CA ALA A 444 -8.92 -0.09 14.19
C ALA A 444 -10.40 -0.52 14.12
N GLY A 445 -11.03 -0.73 15.28
CA GLY A 445 -12.44 -1.07 15.39
C GLY A 445 -12.80 -2.33 14.59
N ARG A 446 -13.78 -2.22 13.69
CA ARG A 446 -14.23 -3.32 12.82
C ARG A 446 -13.32 -3.59 11.62
N HIS A 447 -12.33 -2.73 11.40
CA HIS A 447 -11.48 -2.74 10.20
C HIS A 447 -10.01 -2.89 10.58
N VAL A 448 -9.72 -3.86 11.46
CA VAL A 448 -8.35 -4.28 11.78
C VAL A 448 -7.80 -5.08 10.60
N CYS A 449 -6.52 -4.88 10.30
CA CYS A 449 -5.81 -5.57 9.24
C CYS A 449 -5.78 -7.08 9.51
N ALA A 450 -6.45 -7.83 8.63
CA ALA A 450 -6.49 -9.28 8.69
C ALA A 450 -5.09 -9.91 8.57
N GLY A 451 -4.21 -9.30 7.75
CA GLY A 451 -2.83 -9.76 7.54
C GLY A 451 -1.80 -9.29 8.54
N MET A 452 -2.19 -8.63 9.64
CA MET A 452 -1.25 -8.04 10.60
C MET A 452 -0.19 -9.03 11.10
N LYS A 453 -0.58 -10.26 11.45
CA LYS A 453 0.37 -11.26 11.99
C LYS A 453 1.40 -11.69 10.95
N THR A 454 0.95 -12.00 9.74
CA THR A 454 1.83 -12.39 8.63
C THR A 454 2.76 -11.25 8.24
N ALA A 455 2.25 -10.03 8.08
CA ALA A 455 3.06 -8.87 7.73
C ALA A 455 4.15 -8.60 8.78
N LYS A 456 3.81 -8.67 10.07
CA LYS A 456 4.79 -8.56 11.15
C LYS A 456 5.86 -9.64 11.07
N LEU A 457 5.48 -10.88 10.82
CA LEU A 457 6.42 -11.98 10.68
C LEU A 457 7.38 -11.74 9.52
N GLU A 458 6.86 -11.39 8.33
CA GLU A 458 7.69 -11.10 7.16
C GLU A 458 8.66 -9.93 7.43
N ILE A 459 8.18 -8.81 7.99
CA ILE A 459 9.05 -7.67 8.35
C ILE A 459 10.12 -8.13 9.34
N LYS A 460 9.75 -8.84 10.41
CA LYS A 460 10.70 -9.30 11.44
C LYS A 460 11.76 -10.25 10.86
N MET A 461 11.38 -11.17 9.97
CA MET A 461 12.34 -12.09 9.33
C MET A 461 13.32 -11.34 8.41
N VAL A 462 12.86 -10.38 7.62
CA VAL A 462 13.75 -9.55 6.78
C VAL A 462 14.70 -8.72 7.64
N LEU A 463 14.18 -8.07 8.69
CA LEU A 463 14.99 -7.31 9.64
C LEU A 463 16.01 -8.21 10.34
N ALA A 464 15.62 -9.41 10.78
CA ALA A 464 16.51 -10.35 11.46
C ALA A 464 17.67 -10.80 10.56
N MET A 465 17.37 -11.18 9.32
CA MET A 465 18.37 -11.58 8.33
C MET A 465 19.39 -10.47 8.08
N LEU A 466 18.93 -9.22 7.90
CA LEU A 466 19.84 -8.11 7.65
C LEU A 466 20.62 -7.70 8.92
N LEU A 467 19.95 -7.57 10.07
CA LEU A 467 20.57 -7.08 11.32
C LEU A 467 21.60 -8.04 11.91
N LEU A 468 21.42 -9.35 11.75
CA LEU A 468 22.35 -10.36 12.25
C LEU A 468 23.40 -10.76 11.20
N GLY A 469 23.05 -10.68 9.91
CA GLY A 469 23.91 -11.18 8.84
C GLY A 469 24.79 -10.13 8.15
N TYR A 470 24.51 -8.85 8.35
CA TYR A 470 25.13 -7.76 7.60
C TYR A 470 25.50 -6.58 8.50
N ASP A 471 26.69 -6.02 8.27
CA ASP A 471 26.95 -4.64 8.64
C ASP A 471 26.34 -3.74 7.55
N TYR A 472 25.58 -2.73 7.97
CA TYR A 472 24.94 -1.83 7.01
C TYR A 472 24.79 -0.41 7.54
N GLN A 473 24.82 0.53 6.61
CA GLN A 473 24.67 1.96 6.83
C GLN A 473 23.70 2.55 5.81
N VAL A 474 22.92 3.54 6.24
CA VAL A 474 22.08 4.34 5.33
C VAL A 474 22.95 5.43 4.72
N VAL A 475 22.93 5.54 3.40
CA VAL A 475 23.75 6.48 2.63
C VAL A 475 22.93 7.16 1.52
N ASP A 476 23.44 8.26 0.97
CA ASP A 476 22.97 8.83 -0.28
C ASP A 476 23.47 8.03 -1.50
N GLU A 477 23.09 8.46 -2.71
CA GLU A 477 23.50 7.81 -3.97
C GLU A 477 25.01 7.80 -4.19
N GLN A 478 25.73 8.75 -3.59
CA GLN A 478 27.18 8.86 -3.67
C GLN A 478 27.88 8.04 -2.56
N GLY A 479 27.12 7.36 -1.69
CA GLY A 479 27.66 6.55 -0.61
C GLY A 479 28.05 7.34 0.64
N ASN A 480 27.63 8.61 0.77
CA ASN A 480 27.88 9.45 1.94
C ASN A 480 26.71 9.39 2.92
N ALA A 481 26.92 9.82 4.17
CA ALA A 481 25.83 9.93 5.13
C ALA A 481 24.74 10.91 4.63
N PRO A 482 23.44 10.59 4.79
CA PRO A 482 22.36 11.48 4.38
C PRO A 482 22.44 12.83 5.10
N LYS A 483 22.22 13.93 4.37
CA LYS A 483 22.26 15.29 4.92
C LYS A 483 21.18 15.56 5.97
N SER A 484 20.07 14.83 5.89
CA SER A 484 18.93 14.94 6.79
C SER A 484 18.19 13.61 6.85
N VAL A 485 17.33 13.46 7.85
CA VAL A 485 16.39 12.32 7.90
C VAL A 485 15.47 12.38 6.68
N PRO A 486 15.37 11.30 5.89
CA PRO A 486 14.54 11.29 4.69
C PRO A 486 13.06 11.55 4.98
N ARG A 487 12.44 12.46 4.22
CA ARG A 487 11.02 12.80 4.39
C ARG A 487 10.13 11.84 3.61
N VAL A 488 9.13 11.29 4.28
CA VAL A 488 8.04 10.50 3.68
C VAL A 488 7.27 11.35 2.65
N ASN A 489 7.17 10.88 1.40
CA ASN A 489 6.31 11.47 0.39
C ASN A 489 4.84 11.10 0.65
N ARG A 490 4.15 11.90 1.47
CA ARG A 490 2.76 11.62 1.89
C ARG A 490 1.71 11.76 0.79
N ASN A 491 2.08 12.31 -0.38
CA ASN A 491 1.19 12.35 -1.53
C ASN A 491 1.36 11.13 -2.45
N ASP A 492 2.43 10.36 -2.26
CA ASP A 492 2.50 9.01 -2.81
C ASP A 492 1.64 8.10 -1.92
N HIS A 493 0.50 7.72 -2.46
CA HIS A 493 -0.52 6.99 -1.72
C HIS A 493 -0.51 5.49 -1.97
N HIS A 494 0.35 5.03 -2.89
CA HIS A 494 0.59 3.61 -3.11
C HIS A 494 1.80 3.19 -2.27
N GLN A 495 2.92 3.89 -2.43
CA GLN A 495 4.16 3.56 -1.76
C GLN A 495 4.80 4.83 -1.22
N PRO A 496 4.55 5.23 0.04
CA PRO A 496 5.05 6.49 0.60
C PRO A 496 6.58 6.47 0.83
N ARG A 497 7.36 6.35 -0.24
CA ARG A 497 8.83 6.37 -0.30
C ARG A 497 9.36 7.77 0.06
N PRO A 498 10.68 7.93 0.26
CA PRO A 498 11.27 9.25 0.42
C PRO A 498 10.91 10.17 -0.74
N VAL A 499 10.78 11.47 -0.47
CA VAL A 499 10.71 12.46 -1.55
C VAL A 499 11.98 12.36 -2.43
N PRO A 500 11.91 12.66 -3.73
CA PRO A 500 13.03 12.41 -4.66
C PRO A 500 14.36 13.02 -4.21
N GLU A 501 14.33 14.17 -3.55
CA GLU A 501 15.53 14.89 -3.08
C GLU A 501 16.20 14.22 -1.86
N ASP A 502 15.47 13.35 -1.18
CA ASP A 502 15.90 12.65 0.05
C ASP A 502 16.09 11.15 -0.21
N LYS A 503 16.32 10.73 -1.46
CA LYS A 503 16.53 9.32 -1.81
C LYS A 503 17.74 8.77 -1.05
N VAL A 504 17.57 7.59 -0.46
CA VAL A 504 18.61 6.89 0.31
C VAL A 504 18.77 5.46 -0.14
N TYR A 505 19.94 4.91 0.15
CA TYR A 505 20.36 3.55 -0.16
C TYR A 505 20.94 2.89 1.09
N ILE A 506 21.05 1.56 1.06
CA ILE A 506 21.74 0.79 2.09
C ILE A 506 23.08 0.33 1.53
N LYS A 507 24.16 0.83 2.13
CA LYS A 507 25.51 0.29 1.93
C LYS A 507 25.69 -0.86 2.89
N PHE A 508 26.05 -2.04 2.38
CA PHE A 508 26.12 -3.24 3.20
C PHE A 508 27.40 -4.04 2.97
N LYS A 509 27.75 -4.82 3.98
CA LYS A 509 28.79 -5.86 3.93
C LYS A 509 28.32 -7.06 4.74
N ARG A 510 28.33 -8.23 4.10
CA ARG A 510 27.99 -9.50 4.74
C ARG A 510 29.03 -9.87 5.79
N ILE A 511 28.57 -10.27 6.97
CA ILE A 511 29.44 -10.64 8.10
C ILE A 511 29.31 -12.12 8.50
N VAL A 512 28.29 -12.83 8.00
CA VAL A 512 28.10 -14.28 8.17
C VAL A 512 27.69 -14.91 6.84
N ASP A 513 28.11 -16.15 6.57
CA ASP A 513 27.86 -16.85 5.30
C ASP A 513 26.56 -17.67 5.26
#